data_AF-A0A2T3G0K9-F1
#
_entry.id   AF-A0A2T3G0K9-F1
#
_cell.length_a   1.000
_cell.length_b   1.000
_cell.length_c   1.000
_cell.angle_alpha   90.00
_cell.angle_beta   90.00
_cell.angle_gamma   90.00
#
_symmetry.space_group_name_H-M   'P 1'
#
loop_
_entity.id
_entity.type
_entity.pdbx_description
1 polymer ?
#
loop_
_entity_poly.entity_id
_entity_poly.type
_entity_poly.pdbx_seq_one_letter_code
_entity_poly.pdbx_strand_id
1 'polypeptide(L)'
;MRKIFNEYGGWIIAVFVIAVLLLLVGGIKSIDDNGKVKGTGLIATVGNAYSDAIDKFKNHYDDATAIKSGPNGEPLVSTIESQVGKYADIDGDGTVDGIIFADLLFGGSGIWNDYDVTVSWANTHGTYVIPTIDKKDSKTYYVSQKKYNNKLGGTADVLTPIGVGDSRFHIMSLSNLSGTYDWYNAAYGKMNDYETATSREFGKGKDNTATMINKWEAKAYGEQNACTDHKDIWGQIKAQANNGWFVPSRQELAAFAGQLGITKSNYSSKGLSRLYWSSSQFNENRIYRLNLGDGAMNYNYVNDNLYVRLATSF
;
A
#
# COMPACT_ATOMS: atom_id res chain seq x y z
N MET A 1 -14.56 30.91 -4.75
CA MET A 1 -15.35 30.52 -3.55
C MET A 1 -16.52 31.44 -3.21
N ARG A 2 -16.38 32.78 -3.25
CA ARG A 2 -17.48 33.71 -2.88
C ARG A 2 -18.68 33.76 -3.85
N LYS A 3 -18.53 33.28 -5.09
CA LYS A 3 -19.63 33.21 -6.08
C LYS A 3 -20.53 31.97 -5.92
N ILE A 4 -19.99 30.84 -5.49
CA ILE A 4 -20.76 29.58 -5.31
C ILE A 4 -21.69 29.67 -4.08
N PHE A 5 -21.27 30.39 -3.04
CA PHE A 5 -22.09 30.64 -1.85
C PHE A 5 -23.28 31.59 -2.11
N ASN A 6 -23.17 32.50 -3.08
CA ASN A 6 -24.22 33.50 -3.34
C ASN A 6 -25.32 33.03 -4.30
N GLU A 7 -25.10 31.98 -5.09
CA GLU A 7 -26.14 31.44 -6.00
C GLU A 7 -26.81 30.16 -5.47
N TYR A 8 -26.14 29.36 -4.63
CA TYR A 8 -26.68 28.08 -4.15
C TYR A 8 -26.64 27.88 -2.62
N GLY A 9 -25.93 28.73 -1.88
CA GLY A 9 -25.79 28.59 -0.41
C GLY A 9 -27.06 28.91 0.38
N GLY A 10 -27.91 29.79 -0.12
CA GLY A 10 -29.17 30.16 0.54
C GLY A 10 -30.20 29.03 0.57
N TRP A 11 -30.28 28.22 -0.49
CA TRP A 11 -31.23 27.12 -0.60
C TRP A 11 -30.86 25.94 0.29
N ILE A 12 -29.57 25.62 0.41
CA ILE A 12 -29.09 24.49 1.24
C ILE A 12 -29.36 24.76 2.73
N ILE A 13 -29.12 25.99 3.19
CA ILE A 13 -29.43 26.38 4.57
C ILE A 13 -30.94 26.41 4.79
N ALA A 14 -31.73 26.91 3.83
CA ALA A 14 -33.20 26.90 3.93
C ALA A 14 -33.77 25.47 4.00
N VAL A 15 -33.26 24.54 3.19
CA VAL A 15 -33.71 23.13 3.17
C VAL A 15 -33.34 22.39 4.46
N PHE A 16 -32.13 22.61 5.00
CA PHE A 16 -31.73 22.02 6.28
C PHE A 16 -32.57 22.59 7.44
N VAL A 17 -32.83 23.90 7.45
CA VAL A 17 -33.67 24.57 8.46
C VAL A 17 -35.12 24.08 8.39
N ILE A 18 -35.67 23.86 7.20
CA ILE A 18 -37.04 23.36 7.01
C ILE A 18 -37.17 21.87 7.39
N ALA A 19 -36.20 21.02 7.06
CA ALA A 19 -36.19 19.62 7.46
C ALA A 19 -36.10 19.45 8.99
N VAL A 20 -35.27 20.27 9.64
CA VAL A 20 -35.18 20.34 11.11
C VAL A 20 -36.47 20.88 11.72
N LEU A 21 -37.09 21.90 11.12
CA LEU A 21 -38.41 22.42 11.55
C LEU A 21 -39.53 21.37 11.41
N LEU A 22 -39.54 20.56 10.35
CA LEU A 22 -40.54 19.51 10.14
C LEU A 22 -40.35 18.31 11.08
N LEU A 23 -39.11 18.00 11.47
CA LEU A 23 -38.80 17.04 12.54
C LEU A 23 -39.22 17.56 13.92
N LEU A 24 -39.00 18.85 14.20
CA LEU A 24 -39.39 19.50 15.46
C LEU A 24 -40.93 19.64 15.63
N VAL A 25 -41.69 19.70 14.54
CA VAL A 25 -43.17 19.82 14.55
C VAL A 25 -43.88 18.44 14.64
N GLY A 26 -43.15 17.34 14.80
CA GLY A 26 -43.72 16.03 15.19
C GLY A 26 -44.50 15.27 14.11
N GLY A 27 -44.37 15.63 12.83
CA GLY A 27 -45.16 15.07 11.73
C GLY A 27 -44.61 13.79 11.08
N ILE A 28 -43.32 13.47 11.24
CA ILE A 28 -42.66 12.33 10.59
C ILE A 28 -42.52 11.18 11.59
N LYS A 29 -43.40 10.17 11.50
CA LYS A 29 -43.41 9.03 12.43
C LYS A 29 -42.40 7.92 12.10
N SER A 30 -41.94 7.81 10.85
CA SER A 30 -40.89 6.84 10.46
C SER A 30 -40.34 7.08 9.06
N ILE A 31 -39.04 6.89 8.88
CA ILE A 31 -38.29 6.92 7.61
C ILE A 31 -37.83 5.49 7.27
N ASP A 32 -37.66 5.13 6.00
CA ASP A 32 -37.07 3.86 5.57
C ASP A 32 -35.55 3.93 5.37
N ASP A 33 -34.93 2.78 5.06
CA ASP A 33 -33.47 2.67 4.90
C ASP A 33 -32.94 3.45 3.68
N ASN A 34 -33.83 3.88 2.78
CA ASN A 34 -33.53 4.72 1.63
C ASN A 34 -33.80 6.21 1.91
N GLY A 35 -34.10 6.58 3.15
CA GLY A 35 -34.37 7.98 3.52
C GLY A 35 -35.77 8.49 3.16
N LYS A 36 -36.69 7.61 2.75
CA LYS A 36 -38.06 8.00 2.36
C LYS A 36 -39.04 7.96 3.53
N VAL A 37 -40.01 8.88 3.53
CA VAL A 37 -41.05 8.96 4.56
C VAL A 37 -42.09 7.85 4.32
N LYS A 38 -42.29 6.99 5.32
CA LYS A 38 -43.28 5.91 5.26
C LYS A 38 -44.70 6.46 5.47
N GLY A 39 -45.66 6.01 4.66
CA GLY A 39 -47.09 6.35 4.78
C GLY A 39 -47.66 7.03 3.53
N THR A 40 -48.92 7.46 3.62
CA THR A 40 -49.64 8.17 2.54
C THR A 40 -50.12 9.54 3.04
N GLY A 41 -50.27 10.51 2.13
CA GLY A 41 -50.71 11.88 2.44
C GLY A 41 -49.65 12.96 2.20
N LEU A 42 -50.01 14.22 2.43
CA LEU A 42 -49.22 15.40 2.03
C LEU A 42 -47.79 15.38 2.59
N ILE A 43 -47.60 14.95 3.84
CA ILE A 43 -46.28 14.88 4.50
C ILE A 43 -45.37 13.85 3.80
N ALA A 44 -45.91 12.69 3.43
CA ALA A 44 -45.14 11.66 2.72
C ALA A 44 -44.81 12.09 1.29
N THR A 45 -45.77 12.72 0.59
CA THR A 45 -45.55 13.28 -0.76
C THR A 45 -44.45 14.34 -0.77
N VAL A 46 -44.51 15.30 0.16
CA VAL A 46 -43.52 16.38 0.26
C VAL A 46 -42.16 15.83 0.69
N GLY A 47 -42.12 14.97 1.73
CA GLY A 47 -40.88 14.36 2.20
C GLY A 47 -40.16 13.53 1.14
N ASN A 48 -40.89 12.72 0.38
CA ASN A 48 -40.30 11.91 -0.70
C ASN A 48 -39.82 12.76 -1.87
N ALA A 49 -40.53 13.84 -2.23
CA ALA A 49 -40.05 14.79 -3.24
C ALA A 49 -38.73 15.47 -2.86
N TYR A 50 -38.53 15.79 -1.57
CA TYR A 50 -37.26 16.29 -1.07
C TYR A 50 -36.15 15.23 -1.10
N SER A 51 -36.44 13.99 -0.69
CA SER A 51 -35.49 12.88 -0.79
C SER A 51 -35.01 12.68 -2.23
N ASP A 52 -35.94 12.63 -3.19
CA ASP A 52 -35.61 12.48 -4.61
C ASP A 52 -34.77 13.66 -5.14
N ALA A 53 -35.04 14.89 -4.67
CA ALA A 53 -34.24 16.07 -5.02
C ALA A 53 -32.81 16.01 -4.45
N ILE A 54 -32.65 15.53 -3.21
CA ILE A 54 -31.34 15.32 -2.58
C ILE A 54 -30.56 14.25 -3.35
N ASP A 55 -31.20 13.13 -3.72
CA ASP A 55 -30.54 12.06 -4.47
C ASP A 55 -30.12 12.54 -5.86
N LYS A 56 -30.96 13.33 -6.53
CA LYS A 56 -30.61 13.96 -7.81
C LYS A 56 -29.44 14.94 -7.67
N PHE A 57 -29.41 15.73 -6.59
CA PHE A 57 -28.30 16.64 -6.32
C PHE A 57 -27.00 15.88 -6.04
N LYS A 58 -27.04 14.82 -5.22
CA LYS A 58 -25.89 13.95 -4.96
C LYS A 58 -25.34 13.37 -6.26
N ASN A 59 -26.21 12.78 -7.09
CA ASN A 59 -25.79 12.22 -8.38
C ASN A 59 -25.15 13.29 -9.29
N HIS A 60 -25.70 14.51 -9.32
CA HIS A 60 -25.12 15.59 -10.10
C HIS A 60 -23.79 16.09 -9.53
N TYR A 61 -23.69 16.19 -8.21
CA TYR A 61 -22.46 16.56 -7.52
C TYR A 61 -21.36 15.51 -7.76
N ASP A 62 -21.71 14.23 -7.66
CA ASP A 62 -20.80 13.12 -7.90
C ASP A 62 -20.33 13.10 -9.36
N ASP A 63 -21.20 13.31 -10.35
CA ASP A 63 -20.78 13.41 -11.76
C ASP A 63 -19.93 14.67 -12.04
N ALA A 64 -20.26 15.79 -11.39
CA ALA A 64 -19.52 17.04 -11.51
C ALA A 64 -18.13 16.97 -10.86
N THR A 65 -17.96 16.14 -9.82
CA THR A 65 -16.69 15.96 -9.09
C THR A 65 -15.92 14.70 -9.49
N ALA A 66 -16.52 13.82 -10.31
CA ALA A 66 -15.87 12.63 -10.82
C ALA A 66 -14.59 12.99 -11.59
N ILE A 67 -13.50 12.32 -11.24
CA ILE A 67 -12.25 12.39 -12.01
C ILE A 67 -12.47 11.62 -13.31
N LYS A 68 -12.40 12.32 -14.46
CA LYS A 68 -12.66 11.74 -15.80
C LYS A 68 -11.37 11.43 -16.57
N SER A 69 -10.26 12.08 -16.23
CA SER A 69 -8.94 11.88 -16.83
C SER A 69 -7.84 12.39 -15.89
N GLY A 70 -6.58 12.14 -16.26
CA GLY A 70 -5.43 12.82 -15.68
C GLY A 70 -5.42 14.33 -15.97
N PRO A 71 -4.46 15.08 -15.38
CA PRO A 71 -4.43 16.55 -15.43
C PRO A 71 -4.38 17.14 -16.84
N ASN A 72 -3.83 16.41 -17.81
CA ASN A 72 -3.69 16.83 -19.21
C ASN A 72 -4.50 15.93 -20.17
N GLY A 73 -5.52 15.23 -19.66
CA GLY A 73 -6.36 14.34 -20.46
C GLY A 73 -5.82 12.91 -20.61
N GLU A 74 -4.86 12.52 -19.76
CA GLU A 74 -4.33 11.15 -19.72
C GLU A 74 -5.43 10.15 -19.32
N PRO A 75 -5.39 8.91 -19.85
CA PRO A 75 -6.37 7.91 -19.49
C PRO A 75 -6.23 7.48 -18.03
N LEU A 76 -7.37 7.23 -17.39
CA LEU A 76 -7.40 6.63 -16.06
C LEU A 76 -6.94 5.16 -16.12
N VAL A 77 -6.37 4.72 -15.01
CA VAL A 77 -5.92 3.34 -14.83
C VAL A 77 -7.12 2.41 -14.71
N SER A 78 -7.05 1.27 -15.42
CA SER A 78 -8.09 0.25 -15.39
C SER A 78 -8.32 -0.30 -13.99
N THR A 79 -9.59 -0.55 -13.67
CA THR A 79 -10.02 -1.24 -12.43
C THR A 79 -10.57 -2.64 -12.71
N ILE A 80 -10.43 -3.14 -13.94
CA ILE A 80 -10.93 -4.47 -14.35
C ILE A 80 -9.81 -5.45 -14.69
N GLU A 81 -8.57 -4.99 -14.73
CA GLU A 81 -7.37 -5.81 -14.85
C GLU A 81 -6.28 -5.33 -13.87
N SER A 82 -5.43 -6.27 -13.43
CA SER A 82 -4.31 -5.98 -12.54
C SER A 82 -3.24 -5.14 -13.22
N GLN A 83 -2.58 -4.26 -12.47
CA GLN A 83 -1.51 -3.39 -12.96
C GLN A 83 -0.12 -3.81 -12.49
N VAL A 84 0.03 -5.02 -11.93
CA VAL A 84 1.33 -5.58 -11.54
C VAL A 84 2.31 -5.56 -12.72
N GLY A 85 3.55 -5.16 -12.46
CA GLY A 85 4.62 -5.01 -13.45
C GLY A 85 4.70 -3.63 -14.10
N LYS A 86 3.70 -2.76 -13.90
CA LYS A 86 3.79 -1.33 -14.28
C LYS A 86 4.62 -0.54 -13.26
N TYR A 87 4.94 0.69 -13.61
CA TYR A 87 5.77 1.57 -12.80
C TYR A 87 4.95 2.64 -12.09
N ALA A 88 5.55 3.27 -11.08
CA ALA A 88 4.90 4.27 -10.25
C ALA A 88 5.72 5.55 -10.17
N ASP A 89 5.02 6.67 -10.25
CA ASP A 89 5.45 8.00 -9.85
C ASP A 89 4.50 8.41 -8.72
N ILE A 90 4.98 8.30 -7.48
CA ILE A 90 4.12 8.29 -6.29
C ILE A 90 3.73 9.68 -5.81
N ASP A 91 4.53 10.69 -6.16
CA ASP A 91 4.32 12.09 -5.75
C ASP A 91 3.99 13.02 -6.92
N GLY A 92 4.00 12.50 -8.16
CA GLY A 92 3.63 13.24 -9.35
C GLY A 92 4.72 14.21 -9.82
N ASP A 93 5.98 14.00 -9.40
CA ASP A 93 7.11 14.84 -9.80
C ASP A 93 7.68 14.47 -11.18
N GLY A 94 7.19 13.38 -11.78
CA GLY A 94 7.63 12.86 -13.08
C GLY A 94 8.82 11.90 -13.02
N THR A 95 9.32 11.61 -11.83
CA THR A 95 10.34 10.60 -11.55
C THR A 95 9.68 9.25 -11.30
N VAL A 96 10.26 8.18 -11.85
CA VAL A 96 9.78 6.83 -11.58
C VAL A 96 10.43 6.27 -10.33
N ASP A 97 9.62 6.03 -9.30
CA ASP A 97 10.06 5.57 -7.97
C ASP A 97 10.24 4.06 -7.87
N GLY A 98 9.35 3.31 -8.53
CA GLY A 98 9.23 1.89 -8.26
C GLY A 98 8.41 1.12 -9.28
N ILE A 99 8.40 -0.20 -9.08
CA ILE A 99 7.59 -1.15 -9.84
C ILE A 99 6.48 -1.71 -8.96
N ILE A 100 5.27 -1.78 -9.50
CA ILE A 100 4.10 -2.33 -8.83
C ILE A 100 4.24 -3.85 -8.76
N PHE A 101 4.23 -4.40 -7.56
CA PHE A 101 4.28 -5.83 -7.34
C PHE A 101 3.01 -6.39 -6.68
N ALA A 102 2.12 -5.53 -6.19
CA ALA A 102 0.81 -5.92 -5.71
C ALA A 102 -0.24 -4.87 -6.10
N ASP A 103 -1.41 -5.37 -6.51
CA ASP A 103 -2.60 -4.58 -6.81
C ASP A 103 -3.74 -5.04 -5.91
N LEU A 104 -4.07 -4.21 -4.91
CA LEU A 104 -5.04 -4.53 -3.87
C LEU A 104 -6.49 -4.57 -4.39
N LEU A 105 -6.80 -4.11 -5.60
CA LEU A 105 -8.15 -4.37 -6.15
C LEU A 105 -8.35 -5.83 -6.54
N PHE A 106 -7.27 -6.52 -6.86
CA PHE A 106 -7.30 -7.93 -7.27
C PHE A 106 -6.83 -8.86 -6.16
N GLY A 107 -5.97 -8.35 -5.27
CA GLY A 107 -5.35 -9.13 -4.21
C GLY A 107 -4.61 -10.33 -4.81
N GLY A 108 -4.67 -11.46 -4.11
CA GLY A 108 -4.18 -12.74 -4.61
C GLY A 108 -3.41 -13.50 -3.55
N SER A 109 -2.96 -14.69 -3.89
CA SER A 109 -2.15 -15.51 -3.01
C SER A 109 -1.26 -16.42 -3.83
N GLY A 110 -0.13 -16.83 -3.25
CA GLY A 110 0.76 -17.77 -3.91
C GLY A 110 1.86 -18.26 -3.00
N ILE A 111 2.72 -19.08 -3.59
CA ILE A 111 3.95 -19.57 -2.97
C ILE A 111 5.08 -19.22 -3.92
N TRP A 112 6.01 -18.37 -3.47
CA TRP A 112 7.26 -18.20 -4.20
C TRP A 112 8.31 -19.20 -3.69
N ASN A 113 8.52 -20.25 -4.47
CA ASN A 113 9.53 -21.28 -4.23
C ASN A 113 10.07 -21.77 -5.58
N ASP A 114 11.20 -21.20 -6.00
CA ASP A 114 11.99 -21.62 -7.16
C ASP A 114 13.19 -22.49 -6.75
N TYR A 115 13.27 -22.89 -5.48
CA TYR A 115 14.28 -23.80 -4.95
C TYR A 115 13.94 -25.26 -5.32
N ASP A 116 12.94 -25.82 -4.63
CA ASP A 116 12.37 -27.15 -4.80
C ASP A 116 10.96 -27.16 -4.20
N VAL A 117 9.95 -27.34 -5.04
CA VAL A 117 8.53 -27.28 -4.66
C VAL A 117 8.10 -28.42 -3.71
N THR A 118 8.91 -29.47 -3.56
CA THR A 118 8.64 -30.57 -2.61
C THR A 118 9.07 -30.23 -1.17
N VAL A 119 9.87 -29.17 -1.00
CA VAL A 119 10.44 -28.79 0.30
C VAL A 119 9.46 -27.93 1.10
N SER A 120 8.87 -28.53 2.14
CA SER A 120 7.80 -27.93 2.95
C SER A 120 8.18 -26.60 3.61
N TRP A 121 9.41 -26.46 4.14
CA TRP A 121 9.84 -25.21 4.77
C TRP A 121 9.93 -24.07 3.75
N ALA A 122 10.39 -24.35 2.52
CA ALA A 122 10.54 -23.36 1.47
C ALA A 122 9.16 -22.90 0.98
N ASN A 123 8.21 -23.83 0.85
CA ASN A 123 6.81 -23.49 0.57
C ASN A 123 6.22 -22.59 1.66
N THR A 124 6.34 -23.00 2.93
CA THR A 124 5.79 -22.24 4.07
C THR A 124 6.37 -20.83 4.13
N HIS A 125 7.68 -20.68 3.95
CA HIS A 125 8.34 -19.39 3.96
C HIS A 125 8.09 -18.58 2.69
N GLY A 126 7.73 -19.22 1.58
CA GLY A 126 7.38 -18.59 0.31
C GLY A 126 5.90 -18.20 0.18
N THR A 127 5.02 -18.66 1.08
CA THR A 127 3.59 -18.36 1.04
C THR A 127 3.32 -16.88 1.31
N TYR A 128 2.45 -16.27 0.50
CA TYR A 128 1.95 -14.91 0.71
C TYR A 128 0.47 -14.81 0.36
N VAL A 129 -0.21 -13.87 1.01
CA VAL A 129 -1.59 -13.47 0.72
C VAL A 129 -1.64 -11.95 0.62
N ILE A 130 -2.06 -11.44 -0.53
CA ILE A 130 -2.30 -10.03 -0.81
C ILE A 130 -3.79 -9.77 -0.55
N PRO A 131 -4.13 -8.89 0.40
CA PRO A 131 -5.53 -8.59 0.69
C PRO A 131 -6.19 -7.82 -0.46
N THR A 132 -7.53 -7.78 -0.44
CA THR A 132 -8.30 -6.93 -1.35
C THR A 132 -8.84 -5.70 -0.66
N ILE A 133 -8.95 -4.59 -1.38
CA ILE A 133 -9.69 -3.40 -0.97
C ILE A 133 -10.90 -3.19 -1.90
N ASP A 134 -11.92 -2.50 -1.40
CA ASP A 134 -13.08 -2.14 -2.20
C ASP A 134 -12.71 -1.02 -3.21
N LYS A 135 -13.17 -1.16 -4.46
CA LYS A 135 -12.93 -0.17 -5.52
C LYS A 135 -13.39 1.25 -5.14
N LYS A 136 -14.47 1.38 -4.39
CA LYS A 136 -15.03 2.67 -3.97
C LYS A 136 -14.10 3.44 -3.00
N ASP A 137 -13.27 2.70 -2.26
CA ASP A 137 -12.36 3.25 -1.25
C ASP A 137 -10.97 3.52 -1.84
N SER A 138 -10.66 2.89 -2.98
CA SER A 138 -9.37 3.01 -3.66
C SER A 138 -9.16 4.38 -4.32
N LYS A 139 -7.94 4.91 -4.22
CA LYS A 139 -7.52 6.08 -4.99
C LYS A 139 -7.70 5.86 -6.50
N THR A 140 -7.91 6.96 -7.21
CA THR A 140 -7.86 7.00 -8.67
C THR A 140 -6.44 7.30 -9.15
N TYR A 141 -6.03 6.66 -10.24
CA TYR A 141 -4.73 6.82 -10.87
C TYR A 141 -4.90 7.07 -12.36
N TYR A 142 -3.89 7.67 -12.99
CA TYR A 142 -3.81 7.86 -14.43
C TYR A 142 -2.46 7.41 -14.98
N VAL A 143 -2.39 7.17 -16.30
CA VAL A 143 -1.15 6.83 -16.98
C VAL A 143 -0.38 8.10 -17.31
N SER A 144 0.59 8.48 -16.47
CA SER A 144 1.37 9.71 -16.59
C SER A 144 2.46 9.63 -17.65
N GLN A 145 3.04 8.45 -17.84
CA GLN A 145 4.07 8.22 -18.84
C GLN A 145 3.87 6.85 -19.51
N LYS A 146 4.01 6.81 -20.84
CA LYS A 146 3.94 5.57 -21.61
C LYS A 146 5.32 5.03 -21.92
N LYS A 147 5.44 3.69 -21.99
CA LYS A 147 6.66 3.00 -22.46
C LYS A 147 7.93 3.37 -21.66
N TYR A 148 7.82 3.54 -20.36
CA TYR A 148 9.00 3.61 -19.50
C TYR A 148 9.71 2.25 -19.50
N ASN A 149 11.03 2.25 -19.59
CA ASN A 149 11.82 1.03 -19.70
C ASN A 149 12.80 0.91 -18.52
N ASN A 150 12.76 -0.22 -17.83
CA ASN A 150 13.71 -0.54 -16.77
C ASN A 150 14.09 -2.02 -16.82
N LYS A 151 15.29 -2.35 -16.35
CA LYS A 151 15.84 -3.71 -16.36
C LYS A 151 14.98 -4.72 -15.57
N LEU A 152 14.30 -4.27 -14.52
CA LEU A 152 13.51 -5.14 -13.63
C LEU A 152 12.20 -5.62 -14.27
N GLY A 153 11.40 -4.69 -14.81
CA GLY A 153 10.07 -4.93 -15.36
C GLY A 153 9.97 -4.87 -16.89
N GLY A 154 11.03 -4.48 -17.58
CA GLY A 154 10.99 -4.22 -19.03
C GLY A 154 10.29 -2.90 -19.36
N THR A 155 9.61 -2.85 -20.51
CA THR A 155 8.86 -1.68 -20.96
C THR A 155 7.41 -1.74 -20.49
N ALA A 156 6.96 -0.77 -19.70
CA ALA A 156 5.58 -0.63 -19.25
C ALA A 156 5.22 0.84 -19.01
N ASP A 157 3.96 1.10 -18.71
CA ASP A 157 3.46 2.44 -18.38
C ASP A 157 3.78 2.82 -16.92
N VAL A 158 3.83 4.12 -16.65
CA VAL A 158 3.97 4.72 -15.31
C VAL A 158 2.61 5.24 -14.86
N LEU A 159 2.27 4.97 -13.61
CA LEU A 159 1.02 5.34 -12.97
C LEU A 159 1.28 6.40 -11.90
N THR A 160 0.43 7.42 -11.85
CA THR A 160 0.49 8.50 -10.86
C THR A 160 -0.88 8.64 -10.18
N PRO A 161 -0.94 8.84 -8.85
CA PRO A 161 -2.21 9.04 -8.15
C PRO A 161 -2.79 10.44 -8.44
N ILE A 162 -4.11 10.55 -8.51
CA ILE A 162 -4.83 11.82 -8.69
C ILE A 162 -6.02 11.96 -7.74
N GLY A 163 -6.54 10.85 -7.22
CA GLY A 163 -7.69 10.83 -6.31
C GLY A 163 -7.31 10.73 -4.83
N VAL A 164 -8.29 10.99 -3.99
CA VAL A 164 -8.27 10.63 -2.56
C VAL A 164 -8.69 9.17 -2.38
N GLY A 165 -8.40 8.59 -1.22
CA GLY A 165 -8.76 7.21 -0.87
C GLY A 165 -7.56 6.39 -0.40
N ASP A 166 -7.76 5.08 -0.32
CA ASP A 166 -6.78 4.10 0.06
C ASP A 166 -5.81 3.80 -1.09
N SER A 167 -4.53 3.70 -0.74
CA SER A 167 -3.50 3.26 -1.67
C SER A 167 -3.81 1.88 -2.21
N ARG A 168 -3.84 1.78 -3.54
CA ARG A 168 -4.15 0.54 -4.28
C ARG A 168 -2.95 -0.35 -4.48
N PHE A 169 -1.76 0.22 -4.60
CA PHE A 169 -0.61 -0.50 -5.09
C PHE A 169 0.48 -0.57 -4.02
N HIS A 170 1.15 -1.72 -3.93
CA HIS A 170 2.46 -1.80 -3.31
C HIS A 170 3.52 -1.79 -4.40
N ILE A 171 4.54 -0.97 -4.19
CA ILE A 171 5.67 -0.83 -5.10
C ILE A 171 6.97 -1.18 -4.40
N MET A 172 7.89 -1.70 -5.19
CA MET A 172 9.27 -1.92 -4.78
C MET A 172 10.16 -0.89 -5.46
N SER A 173 11.10 -0.29 -4.73
CA SER A 173 12.07 0.66 -5.27
C SER A 173 12.86 0.04 -6.42
N LEU A 174 13.25 0.84 -7.42
CA LEU A 174 14.00 0.36 -8.58
C LEU A 174 15.46 -0.01 -8.26
N SER A 175 16.03 0.59 -7.24
CA SER A 175 17.39 0.33 -6.75
C SER A 175 17.40 -0.13 -5.30
N ASN A 176 18.50 -0.79 -4.92
CA ASN A 176 18.79 -1.07 -3.52
C ASN A 176 19.23 0.23 -2.81
N LEU A 177 19.28 0.20 -1.47
CA LEU A 177 20.15 1.10 -0.73
C LEU A 177 21.61 0.89 -1.14
N SER A 178 22.42 1.94 -1.04
CA SER A 178 23.84 1.87 -1.38
C SER A 178 24.59 0.98 -0.38
N GLY A 179 25.17 -0.13 -0.82
CA GLY A 179 25.92 -1.05 0.04
C GLY A 179 25.07 -2.15 0.70
N THR A 180 25.68 -2.81 1.67
CA THR A 180 25.07 -3.87 2.49
C THR A 180 25.09 -3.46 3.96
N TYR A 181 24.19 -4.05 4.74
CA TYR A 181 23.92 -3.61 6.09
C TYR A 181 23.59 -4.80 6.98
N ASP A 182 23.96 -4.65 8.26
CA ASP A 182 23.48 -5.54 9.30
C ASP A 182 22.02 -5.22 9.58
N TRP A 183 21.24 -6.22 9.96
CA TRP A 183 19.86 -5.97 10.33
C TRP A 183 19.80 -5.20 11.65
N TYR A 184 20.52 -5.70 12.67
CA TYR A 184 20.83 -5.00 13.92
C TYR A 184 21.93 -5.81 14.61
N ASN A 185 23.19 -5.41 14.41
CA ASN A 185 24.35 -6.25 14.75
C ASN A 185 24.34 -6.73 16.20
N ALA A 186 24.12 -5.81 17.14
CA ALA A 186 24.14 -6.13 18.56
C ALA A 186 22.97 -7.04 19.02
N ALA A 187 21.93 -7.20 18.20
CA ALA A 187 20.72 -7.92 18.55
C ALA A 187 20.86 -9.45 18.52
N TYR A 188 22.03 -9.96 18.11
CA TYR A 188 22.28 -11.40 18.05
C TYR A 188 22.03 -12.07 19.41
N GLY A 189 20.99 -12.90 19.48
CA GLY A 189 20.61 -13.64 20.69
C GLY A 189 19.92 -12.78 21.75
N LYS A 190 19.43 -11.59 21.41
CA LYS A 190 18.81 -10.64 22.35
C LYS A 190 17.38 -10.25 22.00
N MET A 191 16.84 -10.75 20.89
CA MET A 191 15.47 -10.47 20.44
C MET A 191 14.47 -11.44 21.09
N ASN A 192 14.37 -11.41 22.43
CA ASN A 192 13.53 -12.34 23.19
C ASN A 192 12.03 -12.19 22.90
N ASP A 193 11.63 -11.06 22.33
CA ASP A 193 10.26 -10.70 21.94
C ASP A 193 10.00 -10.89 20.43
N TYR A 194 10.83 -11.67 19.73
CA TYR A 194 10.75 -11.88 18.28
C TYR A 194 9.36 -12.33 17.78
N GLU A 195 8.57 -12.99 18.62
CA GLU A 195 7.23 -13.49 18.28
C GLU A 195 6.21 -12.37 18.08
N THR A 196 6.41 -11.23 18.72
CA THR A 196 5.44 -10.12 18.76
C THR A 196 6.01 -8.80 18.28
N ALA A 197 7.35 -8.64 18.27
CA ALA A 197 8.00 -7.42 17.85
C ALA A 197 7.82 -7.10 16.36
N THR A 198 7.72 -8.11 15.51
CA THR A 198 7.44 -7.93 14.07
C THR A 198 6.48 -8.99 13.56
N SER A 199 5.78 -8.69 12.48
CA SER A 199 4.90 -9.62 11.79
C SER A 199 5.49 -10.09 10.46
N ARG A 200 5.09 -11.29 10.05
CA ARG A 200 5.48 -11.92 8.78
C ARG A 200 4.52 -11.59 7.66
N GLU A 201 3.34 -11.06 7.99
CA GLU A 201 2.20 -10.91 7.09
C GLU A 201 2.38 -9.79 6.06
N PHE A 202 1.63 -9.89 4.95
CA PHE A 202 1.61 -8.84 3.93
C PHE A 202 1.04 -7.54 4.51
N GLY A 203 1.57 -6.39 4.08
CA GLY A 203 1.16 -5.08 4.58
C GLY A 203 1.77 -4.69 5.94
N LYS A 204 2.60 -5.56 6.54
CA LYS A 204 3.22 -5.30 7.85
C LYS A 204 4.63 -4.70 7.78
N GLY A 205 5.23 -4.58 6.60
CA GLY A 205 6.59 -4.04 6.46
C GLY A 205 6.74 -2.64 7.04
N LYS A 206 5.74 -1.77 6.88
CA LYS A 206 5.72 -0.40 7.43
C LYS A 206 5.72 -0.41 8.96
N ASP A 207 4.79 -1.15 9.57
CA ASP A 207 4.67 -1.26 11.04
C ASP A 207 5.94 -1.88 11.65
N ASN A 208 6.46 -2.94 11.03
CA ASN A 208 7.71 -3.57 11.44
C ASN A 208 8.88 -2.59 11.39
N THR A 209 9.00 -1.84 10.29
CA THR A 209 10.08 -0.87 10.11
C THR A 209 10.03 0.23 11.18
N ALA A 210 8.85 0.79 11.44
CA ALA A 210 8.67 1.78 12.50
C ALA A 210 9.03 1.19 13.88
N THR A 211 8.57 -0.03 14.16
CA THR A 211 8.86 -0.74 15.41
C THR A 211 10.36 -0.96 15.60
N MET A 212 11.05 -1.37 14.53
CA MET A 212 12.48 -1.66 14.59
C MET A 212 13.35 -0.41 14.64
N ILE A 213 12.97 0.67 13.98
CA ILE A 213 13.62 1.98 14.17
C ILE A 213 13.51 2.41 15.64
N ASN A 214 12.31 2.35 16.23
CA ASN A 214 12.13 2.73 17.64
C ASN A 214 12.96 1.86 18.60
N LYS A 215 12.99 0.54 18.39
CA LYS A 215 13.81 -0.38 19.20
C LYS A 215 15.30 -0.15 19.02
N TRP A 216 15.73 0.16 17.80
CA TRP A 216 17.12 0.50 17.51
C TRP A 216 17.53 1.82 18.17
N GLU A 217 16.69 2.86 18.11
CA GLU A 217 16.92 4.13 18.80
C GLU A 217 16.94 3.99 20.32
N ALA A 218 16.08 3.15 20.86
CA ALA A 218 16.05 2.83 22.29
C ALA A 218 17.14 1.86 22.75
N LYS A 219 18.03 1.41 21.86
CA LYS A 219 19.06 0.39 22.15
C LYS A 219 18.49 -0.89 22.77
N ALA A 220 17.26 -1.26 22.40
CA ALA A 220 16.50 -2.32 23.05
C ALA A 220 17.20 -3.70 22.98
N TYR A 221 18.03 -3.91 21.97
CA TYR A 221 18.81 -5.14 21.78
C TYR A 221 20.33 -4.90 21.84
N GLY A 222 20.79 -3.76 22.35
CA GLY A 222 22.20 -3.43 22.50
C GLY A 222 22.63 -2.17 21.75
N GLU A 223 23.94 -1.96 21.68
CA GLU A 223 24.50 -0.76 21.05
C GLU A 223 24.28 -0.75 19.54
N GLN A 224 23.97 0.45 19.03
CA GLN A 224 23.78 0.70 17.61
C GLN A 224 25.10 0.59 16.86
N ASN A 225 25.06 0.05 15.63
CA ASN A 225 26.22 -0.07 14.74
C ASN A 225 27.41 -0.75 15.43
N ALA A 226 27.16 -1.84 16.15
CA ALA A 226 28.20 -2.56 16.88
C ALA A 226 29.22 -3.25 15.96
N CYS A 227 28.90 -3.44 14.67
CA CYS A 227 29.85 -3.89 13.66
C CYS A 227 30.87 -2.79 13.33
N THR A 228 32.13 -3.16 13.15
CA THR A 228 33.17 -2.24 12.70
C THR A 228 33.01 -1.83 11.24
N ASP A 229 32.50 -2.74 10.41
CA ASP A 229 32.57 -2.62 8.94
C ASP A 229 31.22 -2.25 8.31
N HIS A 230 30.11 -2.53 9.01
CA HIS A 230 28.75 -2.32 8.50
C HIS A 230 27.92 -1.48 9.48
N LYS A 231 26.91 -0.80 8.94
CA LYS A 231 25.91 -0.09 9.74
C LYS A 231 24.63 -0.92 9.85
N ASP A 232 23.88 -0.69 10.92
CA ASP A 232 22.55 -1.26 11.08
C ASP A 232 21.56 -0.53 10.15
N ILE A 233 20.71 -1.27 9.44
CA ILE A 233 19.75 -0.70 8.47
C ILE A 233 18.87 0.40 9.05
N TRP A 234 18.45 0.26 10.31
CA TRP A 234 17.45 1.13 10.92
C TRP A 234 17.90 2.58 11.05
N GLY A 235 19.19 2.81 11.29
CA GLY A 235 19.75 4.17 11.30
C GLY A 235 19.85 4.80 9.92
N GLN A 236 19.91 3.98 8.87
CA GLN A 236 20.21 4.40 7.50
C GLN A 236 18.95 4.76 6.70
N ILE A 237 17.78 4.27 7.12
CA ILE A 237 16.53 4.41 6.37
C ILE A 237 15.56 5.40 6.98
N LYS A 238 15.93 6.13 8.04
CA LYS A 238 14.98 6.97 8.79
C LYS A 238 14.32 8.04 7.93
N ALA A 239 15.07 8.68 7.04
CA ALA A 239 14.53 9.68 6.12
C ALA A 239 13.53 9.05 5.14
N GLN A 240 13.87 7.90 4.58
CA GLN A 240 13.02 7.13 3.68
C GLN A 240 11.75 6.66 4.40
N ALA A 241 11.88 6.20 5.65
CA ALA A 241 10.77 5.80 6.50
C ALA A 241 9.80 6.93 6.81
N ASN A 242 10.31 8.12 7.08
CA ASN A 242 9.47 9.32 7.23
C ASN A 242 8.73 9.69 5.94
N ASN A 243 9.31 9.36 4.79
CA ASN A 243 8.69 9.51 3.47
C ASN A 243 7.84 8.30 3.06
N GLY A 244 7.49 7.42 4.01
CA GLY A 244 6.56 6.31 3.81
C GLY A 244 7.19 5.02 3.27
N TRP A 245 8.48 5.01 2.95
CA TRP A 245 9.18 3.81 2.51
C TRP A 245 9.51 2.87 3.68
N PHE A 246 9.57 1.57 3.45
CA PHE A 246 9.81 0.61 4.52
C PHE A 246 10.57 -0.62 4.03
N VAL A 247 11.18 -1.35 4.97
CA VAL A 247 11.75 -2.66 4.69
C VAL A 247 10.59 -3.66 4.62
N PRO A 248 10.38 -4.35 3.48
CA PRO A 248 9.22 -5.21 3.30
C PRO A 248 9.22 -6.39 4.28
N SER A 249 8.03 -6.86 4.66
CA SER A 249 7.85 -8.09 5.43
C SER A 249 8.22 -9.32 4.59
N ARG A 250 8.29 -10.49 5.25
CA ARG A 250 8.50 -11.77 4.57
C ARG A 250 7.52 -11.97 3.42
N GLN A 251 6.21 -11.79 3.67
CA GLN A 251 5.20 -11.99 2.64
C GLN A 251 5.26 -10.95 1.52
N GLU A 252 5.64 -9.70 1.81
CA GLU A 252 5.79 -8.68 0.78
C GLU A 252 6.96 -8.98 -0.15
N LEU A 253 8.09 -9.49 0.36
CA LEU A 253 9.21 -9.96 -0.48
C LEU A 253 8.84 -11.19 -1.30
N ALA A 254 8.12 -12.15 -0.70
CA ALA A 254 7.65 -13.34 -1.41
C ALA A 254 6.66 -12.97 -2.54
N ALA A 255 5.73 -12.05 -2.27
CA ALA A 255 4.82 -11.51 -3.26
C ALA A 255 5.59 -10.76 -4.36
N PHE A 256 6.57 -9.92 -4.00
CA PHE A 256 7.41 -9.22 -4.97
C PHE A 256 8.07 -10.18 -5.97
N ALA A 257 8.68 -11.26 -5.45
CA ALA A 257 9.33 -12.24 -6.30
C ALA A 257 8.33 -13.06 -7.13
N GLY A 258 7.23 -13.51 -6.51
CA GLY A 258 6.19 -14.31 -7.17
C GLY A 258 5.42 -13.56 -8.25
N GLN A 259 4.93 -12.36 -7.93
CA GLN A 259 4.08 -11.56 -8.83
C GLN A 259 4.84 -11.02 -10.04
N LEU A 260 6.15 -10.77 -9.91
CA LEU A 260 7.00 -10.31 -11.02
C LEU A 260 7.75 -11.43 -11.75
N GLY A 261 7.46 -12.70 -11.42
CA GLY A 261 8.08 -13.86 -12.05
C GLY A 261 9.61 -13.86 -11.90
N ILE A 262 10.12 -13.45 -10.74
CA ILE A 262 11.55 -13.46 -10.43
C ILE A 262 11.94 -14.89 -10.06
N THR A 263 13.03 -15.38 -10.67
CA THR A 263 13.56 -16.72 -10.49
C THR A 263 15.05 -16.65 -10.18
N LYS A 264 15.61 -17.74 -9.67
CA LYS A 264 17.06 -17.90 -9.48
C LYS A 264 17.85 -17.81 -10.78
N SER A 265 17.20 -18.10 -11.91
CA SER A 265 17.80 -17.99 -13.24
C SER A 265 17.75 -16.58 -13.85
N ASN A 266 16.86 -15.69 -13.39
CA ASN A 266 16.64 -14.39 -14.03
C ASN A 266 16.90 -13.16 -13.14
N TYR A 267 17.08 -13.32 -11.82
CA TYR A 267 17.17 -12.14 -10.94
C TYR A 267 18.34 -11.20 -11.31
N SER A 268 19.48 -11.76 -11.71
CA SER A 268 20.66 -10.98 -12.10
C SER A 268 20.46 -10.22 -13.41
N SER A 269 19.77 -10.82 -14.38
CA SER A 269 19.39 -10.16 -15.64
C SER A 269 18.32 -9.09 -15.43
N LYS A 270 17.54 -9.19 -14.35
CA LYS A 270 16.63 -8.14 -13.83
C LYS A 270 17.31 -7.08 -12.98
N GLY A 271 18.63 -7.17 -12.75
CA GLY A 271 19.39 -6.18 -11.98
C GLY A 271 19.19 -6.26 -10.47
N LEU A 272 18.72 -7.41 -9.97
CA LEU A 272 18.55 -7.67 -8.56
C LEU A 272 19.80 -8.29 -7.96
N SER A 273 19.99 -8.07 -6.66
CA SER A 273 21.01 -8.70 -5.84
C SER A 273 20.54 -10.05 -5.33
N ARG A 274 21.48 -10.91 -4.92
CA ARG A 274 21.18 -12.27 -4.50
C ARG A 274 20.33 -12.35 -3.22
N LEU A 275 20.60 -11.47 -2.25
CA LEU A 275 20.08 -11.58 -0.88
C LEU A 275 19.51 -10.25 -0.40
N TYR A 276 18.30 -10.28 0.14
CA TYR A 276 17.62 -9.11 0.69
C TYR A 276 17.08 -9.31 2.09
N TRP A 277 17.29 -8.33 2.96
CA TRP A 277 16.64 -8.31 4.27
C TRP A 277 15.13 -8.10 4.14
N SER A 278 14.37 -8.86 4.94
CA SER A 278 13.00 -8.49 5.31
C SER A 278 12.99 -7.79 6.67
N SER A 279 11.85 -7.22 7.03
CA SER A 279 11.60 -6.69 8.38
C SER A 279 11.03 -7.73 9.35
N SER A 280 10.91 -9.00 8.95
CA SER A 280 10.24 -10.03 9.75
C SER A 280 11.23 -10.91 10.50
N GLN A 281 11.16 -10.91 11.84
CA GLN A 281 11.97 -11.78 12.68
C GLN A 281 11.55 -13.25 12.58
N PHE A 282 12.55 -14.14 12.66
CA PHE A 282 12.33 -15.59 12.70
C PHE A 282 12.40 -16.12 14.13
N ASN A 283 13.48 -15.78 14.84
CA ASN A 283 13.76 -16.15 16.23
C ASN A 283 14.65 -15.08 16.89
N GLU A 284 15.23 -15.38 18.05
CA GLU A 284 16.07 -14.49 18.85
C GLU A 284 17.35 -13.94 18.17
N ASN A 285 17.81 -14.54 17.07
CA ASN A 285 19.05 -14.18 16.40
C ASN A 285 18.99 -14.16 14.86
N ARG A 286 17.85 -14.50 14.26
CA ARG A 286 17.69 -14.61 12.81
C ARG A 286 16.46 -13.87 12.30
N ILE A 287 16.59 -13.36 11.09
CA ILE A 287 15.57 -12.61 10.35
C ILE A 287 15.29 -13.33 9.05
N TYR A 288 14.03 -13.32 8.61
CA TYR A 288 13.69 -13.76 7.27
C TYR A 288 14.38 -12.90 6.20
N ARG A 289 14.79 -13.55 5.12
CA ARG A 289 15.40 -12.93 3.95
C ARG A 289 14.87 -13.54 2.67
N LEU A 290 14.88 -12.76 1.61
CA LEU A 290 14.71 -13.25 0.25
C LEU A 290 16.06 -13.69 -0.29
N ASN A 291 16.19 -14.96 -0.68
CA ASN A 291 17.37 -15.48 -1.34
C ASN A 291 17.03 -15.86 -2.79
N LEU A 292 17.31 -14.93 -3.69
CA LEU A 292 17.09 -15.11 -5.12
C LEU A 292 18.08 -16.09 -5.74
N GLY A 293 19.29 -16.27 -5.17
CA GLY A 293 20.24 -17.26 -5.69
C GLY A 293 19.81 -18.71 -5.46
N ASP A 294 19.14 -18.95 -4.33
CA ASP A 294 18.62 -20.28 -4.00
C ASP A 294 17.16 -20.45 -4.47
N GLY A 295 16.44 -19.35 -4.71
CA GLY A 295 15.04 -19.36 -5.13
C GLY A 295 14.05 -19.57 -3.99
N ALA A 296 14.39 -19.17 -2.76
CA ALA A 296 13.53 -19.36 -1.59
C ALA A 296 13.61 -18.22 -0.58
N MET A 297 12.52 -18.06 0.18
CA MET A 297 12.54 -17.30 1.43
C MET A 297 13.23 -18.15 2.50
N ASN A 298 14.31 -17.64 3.07
CA ASN A 298 15.06 -18.30 4.14
C ASN A 298 15.27 -17.30 5.28
N TYR A 299 16.20 -17.57 6.18
CA TYR A 299 16.61 -16.65 7.22
C TYR A 299 18.14 -16.51 7.24
N ASN A 300 18.63 -15.52 7.96
CA ASN A 300 20.05 -15.29 8.18
C ASN A 300 20.29 -14.60 9.52
N TYR A 301 21.53 -14.60 10.01
CA TYR A 301 21.85 -13.99 11.30
C TYR A 301 21.78 -12.46 11.22
N VAL A 302 21.29 -11.83 12.28
CA VAL A 302 21.04 -10.36 12.33
C VAL A 302 22.30 -9.51 12.16
N ASN A 303 23.46 -10.10 12.40
CA ASN A 303 24.79 -9.51 12.33
C ASN A 303 25.56 -9.89 11.04
N ASP A 304 24.87 -10.49 10.07
CA ASP A 304 25.36 -10.62 8.71
C ASP A 304 24.95 -9.42 7.86
N ASN A 305 25.64 -9.18 6.74
CA ASN A 305 25.42 -8.02 5.89
C ASN A 305 24.69 -8.37 4.57
N LEU A 306 23.47 -7.87 4.38
CA LEU A 306 22.67 -8.09 3.17
C LEU A 306 22.27 -6.77 2.50
N TYR A 307 21.81 -6.86 1.26
CA TYR A 307 21.20 -5.73 0.58
C TYR A 307 19.81 -5.43 1.16
N VAL A 308 19.37 -4.19 0.98
CA VAL A 308 18.02 -3.74 1.32
C VAL A 308 17.42 -3.10 0.09
N ARG A 309 16.17 -3.45 -0.18
CA ARG A 309 15.31 -2.77 -1.15
C ARG A 309 14.04 -2.38 -0.42
N LEU A 310 13.61 -1.14 -0.62
CA LEU A 310 12.48 -0.59 0.13
C LEU A 310 11.20 -0.74 -0.68
N ALA A 311 10.09 -0.89 0.01
CA ALA A 311 8.76 -0.82 -0.57
C ALA A 311 8.00 0.38 -0.02
N THR A 312 6.95 0.78 -0.72
CA THR A 312 5.93 1.70 -0.22
C THR A 312 4.57 1.31 -0.80
N SER A 313 3.51 1.91 -0.27
CA SER A 313 2.19 1.88 -0.90
C SER A 313 1.82 3.29 -1.35
N PHE A 314 1.15 3.38 -2.50
CA PHE A 314 0.74 4.67 -3.05
C PHE A 314 -0.65 4.60 -3.61
#